data_AF-A0A1C3XLJ2-F1
#
_entry.id   AF-A0A1C3XLJ2-F1
#
_cell.length_a   1.000
_cell.length_b   1.000
_cell.length_c   1.000
_cell.angle_alpha   90.00
_cell.angle_beta   90.00
_cell.angle_gamma   90.00
#
_symmetry.space_group_name_H-M   'P 1'
#
loop_
_entity.id
_entity.type
_entity.pdbx_description
1 polymer ?
#
loop_
_entity_poly.entity_id
_entity_poly.type
_entity_poly.pdbx_seq_one_letter_code
_entity_poly.pdbx_strand_id
1 'polypeptide(L)'
;MQLKRTTENIGHATALDRLSKLATRLDCLTGDTQDTLCATEIATSHIVDVLFPGRKASDHIKAVWADDYYQIDARERRHIDFMTTDMVERAIRADRIATELSEELLQLSYEMRAAANADKASDLEGCISAWKAAHAAWIDTEKGGVVSTDTPEADTEEKALLVLASYPCVSLGDIQRKANLFLSNEHLCGVASDYALHILRSFSGGEVAR
;
A
#
# COMPACT_ATOMS: atom_id res chain seq x y z
N MET A 1 11.63 -32.22 21.45
CA MET A 1 11.54 -30.78 21.76
C MET A 1 10.76 -30.13 20.61
N GLN A 2 9.45 -29.95 20.75
CA GLN A 2 8.62 -29.35 19.69
C GLN A 2 8.72 -27.83 19.78
N LEU A 3 9.28 -27.20 18.75
CA LEU A 3 9.23 -25.75 18.59
C LEU A 3 7.77 -25.34 18.37
N LYS A 4 7.18 -24.67 19.36
CA LYS A 4 5.94 -23.90 19.18
C LYS A 4 6.21 -22.83 18.12
N ARG A 5 5.76 -23.06 16.88
CA ARG A 5 5.64 -22.01 15.88
C ARG A 5 4.46 -21.12 16.27
N THR A 6 4.78 -19.94 16.80
CA THR A 6 3.82 -18.84 16.96
C THR A 6 3.34 -18.40 15.58
N THR A 7 2.02 -18.29 15.43
CA THR A 7 1.30 -17.98 14.19
C THR A 7 1.67 -16.62 13.58
N GLU A 8 2.17 -15.68 14.38
CA GLU A 8 2.63 -14.35 13.93
C GLU A 8 3.85 -14.41 13.00
N ASN A 9 4.78 -15.34 13.24
CA ASN A 9 5.96 -15.50 12.38
C ASN A 9 5.66 -16.23 11.06
N ILE A 10 4.53 -16.95 10.98
CA ILE A 10 4.15 -17.70 9.79
C ILE A 10 3.64 -16.74 8.70
N GLY A 11 2.93 -15.66 9.06
CA GLY A 11 2.42 -14.68 8.11
C GLY A 11 3.49 -13.77 7.48
N HIS A 12 4.48 -13.32 8.27
CA HIS A 12 5.57 -12.50 7.76
C HIS A 12 6.60 -13.30 6.96
N ALA A 13 6.91 -14.52 7.40
CA ALA A 13 7.81 -15.41 6.64
C ALA A 13 7.21 -15.80 5.28
N THR A 14 5.88 -15.94 5.17
CA THR A 14 5.21 -16.23 3.89
C THR A 14 5.10 -15.01 2.97
N ALA A 15 4.87 -13.81 3.52
CA ALA A 15 4.85 -12.58 2.72
C ALA A 15 6.23 -12.25 2.13
N LEU A 16 7.30 -12.38 2.92
CA LEU A 16 8.68 -12.20 2.45
C LEU A 16 9.08 -13.25 1.42
N ASP A 17 8.69 -14.51 1.60
CA ASP A 17 8.94 -15.58 0.63
C ASP A 17 8.19 -15.32 -0.69
N ARG A 18 6.95 -14.83 -0.64
CA ARG A 18 6.19 -14.40 -1.82
C ARG A 18 6.81 -13.19 -2.51
N LEU A 19 7.27 -12.19 -1.75
CA LEU A 19 7.94 -11.01 -2.29
C LEU A 19 9.26 -11.39 -2.96
N SER A 20 10.03 -12.31 -2.36
CA SER A 20 11.23 -12.87 -2.97
C SER A 20 10.93 -13.58 -4.29
N LYS A 21 9.84 -14.36 -4.37
CA LYS A 21 9.43 -15.02 -5.62
C LYS A 21 9.02 -14.02 -6.70
N LEU A 22 8.34 -12.94 -6.32
CA LEU A 22 7.99 -11.84 -7.22
C LEU A 22 9.24 -11.11 -7.74
N ALA A 23 10.22 -10.85 -6.88
CA ALA A 23 11.49 -10.24 -7.27
C ALA A 23 12.23 -11.10 -8.32
N THR A 24 12.34 -12.41 -8.08
CA THR A 24 12.96 -13.32 -9.07
C THR A 24 12.23 -13.30 -10.42
N ARG A 25 10.89 -13.24 -10.41
CA ARG A 25 10.11 -13.15 -11.66
C ARG A 25 10.26 -11.80 -12.35
N LEU A 26 10.44 -10.70 -11.61
CA LEU A 26 10.74 -9.39 -12.16
C LEU A 26 12.12 -9.35 -12.83
N ASP A 27 13.11 -10.03 -12.24
CA ASP A 27 14.43 -10.19 -12.86
C ASP A 27 14.32 -10.93 -14.20
N CYS A 28 13.50 -11.99 -14.27
CA CYS A 28 13.22 -12.68 -15.53
C CYS A 28 12.54 -11.77 -16.57
N LEU A 29 11.56 -10.94 -16.17
CA LEU A 29 10.92 -9.97 -17.07
C LEU A 29 11.93 -8.95 -17.62
N THR A 30 12.89 -8.52 -16.81
CA THR A 30 13.97 -7.64 -17.25
C THR A 30 14.83 -8.30 -18.33
N GLY A 31 15.13 -9.60 -18.18
CA GLY A 31 15.75 -10.39 -19.23
C GLY A 31 14.90 -10.48 -20.51
N ASP A 32 13.63 -10.85 -20.39
CA ASP A 32 12.71 -11.02 -21.53
C ASP A 32 12.52 -9.71 -22.34
N THR A 33 12.45 -8.58 -21.64
CA THR A 33 12.35 -7.25 -22.26
C THR A 33 13.64 -6.84 -22.97
N GLN A 34 14.80 -7.17 -22.41
CA GLN A 34 16.09 -6.94 -23.05
C GLN A 34 16.28 -7.83 -24.29
N ASP A 35 15.84 -9.08 -24.24
CA ASP A 35 15.84 -9.98 -25.39
C ASP A 35 14.89 -9.49 -26.50
N THR A 36 13.73 -8.93 -26.12
CA THR A 36 12.79 -8.32 -27.06
C THR A 36 13.40 -7.09 -27.73
N LEU A 37 14.06 -6.23 -26.96
CA LEU A 37 14.77 -5.06 -27.47
C LEU A 37 15.88 -5.47 -28.45
N CYS A 38 16.72 -6.44 -28.06
CA CYS A 38 17.78 -6.96 -28.91
C CYS A 38 17.25 -7.54 -30.22
N ALA A 39 16.19 -8.35 -30.17
CA ALA A 39 15.53 -8.89 -31.36
C ALA A 39 14.97 -7.77 -32.26
N THR A 40 14.41 -6.72 -31.65
CA THR A 40 13.90 -5.54 -32.36
C THR A 40 15.01 -4.77 -33.06
N GLU A 41 16.15 -4.56 -32.39
CA GLU A 41 17.32 -3.89 -32.96
C GLU A 41 17.92 -4.68 -34.12
N ILE A 42 18.05 -6.00 -33.97
CA ILE A 42 18.54 -6.90 -35.04
C ILE A 42 17.59 -6.86 -36.24
N ALA A 43 16.29 -6.98 -36.03
CA ALA A 43 15.31 -6.94 -37.10
C ALA A 43 15.31 -5.56 -37.79
N THR A 44 15.39 -4.48 -37.02
CA THR A 44 15.43 -3.12 -37.56
C THR A 44 16.70 -2.89 -38.38
N SER A 45 17.87 -3.28 -37.88
CA SER A 45 19.13 -3.20 -38.63
C SER A 45 19.07 -4.06 -39.89
N HIS A 46 18.57 -5.29 -39.81
CA HIS A 46 18.44 -6.14 -40.98
C HIS A 46 17.49 -5.55 -42.04
N ILE A 47 16.32 -5.04 -41.63
CA ILE A 47 15.35 -4.43 -42.54
C ILE A 47 15.94 -3.17 -43.17
N VAL A 48 16.59 -2.30 -42.40
CA VAL A 48 17.06 -1.00 -42.88
C VAL A 48 18.37 -1.13 -43.66
N ASP A 49 19.35 -1.85 -43.13
CA ASP A 49 20.70 -1.89 -43.68
C ASP A 49 20.83 -2.88 -44.85
N VAL A 50 20.07 -3.99 -44.84
CA VAL A 50 20.16 -5.04 -45.88
C VAL A 50 19.15 -4.81 -47.00
N LEU A 51 17.89 -4.49 -46.65
CA LEU A 51 16.82 -4.32 -47.66
C LEU A 51 16.74 -2.90 -48.20
N PHE A 52 17.24 -1.89 -47.46
CA PHE A 52 17.23 -0.48 -47.88
C PHE A 52 18.57 0.24 -47.68
N PRO A 53 19.69 -0.31 -48.20
CA PRO A 53 21.02 0.24 -47.98
C PRO A 53 21.12 1.71 -48.40
N GLY A 54 21.65 2.55 -47.50
CA GLY A 54 21.86 4.00 -47.74
C GLY A 54 20.70 4.90 -47.35
N ARG A 55 19.63 4.38 -46.73
CA ARG A 55 18.50 5.18 -46.22
C ARG A 55 18.43 5.11 -44.68
N LYS A 56 18.18 6.23 -44.01
CA LYS A 56 17.95 6.24 -42.56
C LYS A 56 16.56 5.68 -42.26
N ALA A 57 16.48 4.69 -41.38
CA ALA A 57 15.23 4.06 -40.91
C ALA A 57 14.12 5.08 -40.57
N SER A 58 14.50 6.21 -39.98
CA SER A 58 13.60 7.28 -39.51
C SER A 58 12.82 7.99 -40.61
N ASP A 59 13.37 8.02 -41.83
CA ASP A 59 12.87 8.91 -42.89
C ASP A 59 11.78 8.24 -43.73
N HIS A 60 11.66 6.91 -43.68
CA HIS A 60 10.78 6.11 -44.55
C HIS A 60 9.58 5.46 -43.84
N ILE A 61 9.55 5.44 -42.48
CA ILE A 61 8.45 4.84 -41.69
C ILE A 61 7.15 5.66 -41.80
N LYS A 62 7.21 6.92 -42.26
CA LYS A 62 6.03 7.77 -42.44
C LYS A 62 5.45 7.63 -43.86
N ALA A 63 4.35 6.89 -43.97
CA ALA A 63 3.38 6.87 -45.08
C ALA A 63 3.77 6.23 -46.43
N VAL A 64 5.02 5.81 -46.68
CA VAL A 64 5.47 5.29 -48.01
C VAL A 64 5.58 3.75 -48.06
N TRP A 65 5.48 3.05 -46.92
CA TRP A 65 5.70 1.60 -46.86
C TRP A 65 4.74 0.77 -47.71
N ALA A 66 3.50 1.20 -47.94
CA ALA A 66 2.53 0.39 -48.69
C ALA A 66 2.93 0.19 -50.18
N ASP A 67 3.47 1.24 -50.82
CA ASP A 67 3.82 1.20 -52.26
C ASP A 67 5.19 0.55 -52.51
N ASP A 68 6.15 0.73 -51.60
CA ASP A 68 7.49 0.14 -51.72
C ASP A 68 7.54 -1.33 -51.22
N TYR A 69 6.60 -1.76 -50.38
CA TYR A 69 6.52 -3.15 -49.90
C TYR A 69 6.35 -4.17 -51.03
N TYR A 70 5.61 -3.83 -52.10
CA TYR A 70 5.43 -4.72 -53.25
C TYR A 70 6.66 -4.79 -54.16
N GLN A 71 7.63 -3.89 -54.01
CA GLN A 71 8.90 -3.91 -54.73
C GLN A 71 9.94 -4.84 -54.07
N ILE A 72 9.68 -5.25 -52.82
CA ILE A 72 10.49 -6.23 -52.08
C ILE A 72 10.20 -7.64 -52.60
N ASP A 73 11.24 -8.46 -52.76
CA ASP A 73 11.08 -9.83 -53.24
C ASP A 73 10.15 -10.64 -52.31
N ALA A 74 9.42 -11.60 -52.87
CA ALA A 74 8.49 -12.43 -52.10
C ALA A 74 9.17 -13.27 -51.00
N ARG A 75 10.47 -13.56 -51.12
CA ARG A 75 11.26 -14.21 -50.07
C ARG A 75 11.59 -13.24 -48.93
N GLU A 76 11.99 -12.02 -49.26
CA GLU A 76 12.37 -10.98 -48.30
C GLU A 76 11.15 -10.48 -47.51
N ARG A 77 9.98 -10.34 -48.17
CA ARG A 77 8.72 -10.04 -47.48
C ARG A 77 8.33 -11.09 -46.45
N ARG A 78 8.49 -12.38 -46.78
CA ARG A 78 8.25 -13.47 -45.82
C ARG A 78 9.22 -13.43 -44.64
N HIS A 79 10.45 -12.98 -44.87
CA HIS A 79 11.43 -12.82 -43.81
C HIS A 79 11.11 -11.63 -42.90
N ILE A 80 10.70 -10.49 -43.45
CA ILE A 80 10.19 -9.34 -42.68
C ILE A 80 8.99 -9.78 -41.83
N ASP A 81 8.00 -10.42 -42.45
CA ASP A 81 6.77 -10.87 -41.78
C ASP A 81 7.06 -11.82 -40.61
N PHE A 82 8.01 -12.74 -40.79
CA PHE A 82 8.50 -13.61 -39.72
C PHE A 82 9.14 -12.82 -38.57
N MET A 83 10.05 -11.88 -38.86
CA MET A 83 10.73 -11.08 -37.84
C MET A 83 9.74 -10.19 -37.08
N THR A 84 8.81 -9.53 -37.78
CA THR A 84 7.79 -8.69 -37.14
C THR A 84 6.85 -9.51 -36.28
N THR A 85 6.46 -10.71 -36.73
CA THR A 85 5.61 -11.62 -35.95
C THR A 85 6.33 -12.09 -34.68
N ASP A 86 7.58 -12.53 -34.78
CA ASP A 86 8.38 -12.96 -33.62
C ASP A 86 8.54 -11.82 -32.59
N MET A 87 8.82 -10.60 -33.04
CA MET A 87 8.92 -9.43 -32.16
C MET A 87 7.61 -9.11 -31.44
N VAL A 88 6.49 -9.13 -32.17
CA VAL A 88 5.16 -8.87 -31.60
C VAL A 88 4.80 -9.94 -30.58
N GLU A 89 5.06 -11.23 -30.87
CA GLU A 89 4.80 -12.32 -29.94
C GLU A 89 5.63 -12.21 -28.65
N ARG A 90 6.91 -11.84 -28.76
CA ARG A 90 7.79 -11.59 -27.60
C ARG A 90 7.30 -10.40 -26.77
N ALA A 91 6.92 -9.31 -27.41
CA ALA A 91 6.39 -8.13 -26.73
C ALA A 91 5.07 -8.44 -25.99
N ILE A 92 4.14 -9.15 -26.63
CA ILE A 92 2.87 -9.58 -26.01
C ILE A 92 3.13 -10.47 -24.79
N ARG A 93 4.11 -11.38 -24.88
CA ARG A 93 4.47 -12.26 -23.76
C ARG A 93 5.04 -11.47 -22.57
N ALA A 94 5.95 -10.55 -22.83
CA ALA A 94 6.52 -9.68 -21.79
C ALA A 94 5.44 -8.82 -21.12
N ASP A 95 4.52 -8.24 -21.91
CA ASP A 95 3.40 -7.45 -21.41
C ASP A 95 2.45 -8.26 -20.51
N ARG A 96 2.14 -9.51 -20.90
CA ARG A 96 1.34 -10.41 -20.07
C ARG A 96 2.00 -10.70 -18.72
N ILE A 97 3.30 -10.99 -18.72
CA ILE A 97 4.07 -11.25 -17.50
C ILE A 97 4.12 -10.00 -16.62
N ALA A 98 4.31 -8.81 -17.21
CA ALA A 98 4.30 -7.55 -16.48
C ALA A 98 2.95 -7.28 -15.81
N THR A 99 1.85 -7.56 -16.51
CA THR A 99 0.49 -7.41 -15.98
C THR A 99 0.24 -8.36 -14.82
N GLU A 100 0.56 -9.65 -14.98
CA GLU A 100 0.42 -10.66 -13.91
C GLU A 100 1.25 -10.27 -12.67
N LEU A 101 2.50 -9.80 -12.85
CA LEU A 101 3.34 -9.35 -11.74
C LEU A 101 2.80 -8.12 -11.03
N SER A 102 2.24 -7.16 -11.77
CA SER A 102 1.61 -5.97 -11.22
C SER A 102 0.41 -6.33 -10.33
N GLU A 103 -0.44 -7.25 -10.80
CA GLU A 103 -1.60 -7.73 -10.04
C GLU A 103 -1.18 -8.46 -8.76
N GLU A 104 -0.20 -9.36 -8.84
CA GLU A 104 0.31 -10.10 -7.68
C GLU A 104 0.97 -9.17 -6.64
N LEU A 105 1.74 -8.16 -7.08
CA LEU A 105 2.32 -7.15 -6.20
C LEU A 105 1.26 -6.30 -5.52
N LEU A 106 0.23 -5.88 -6.27
CA LEU A 106 -0.87 -5.10 -5.71
C LEU A 106 -1.62 -5.89 -4.63
N GLN A 107 -1.92 -7.16 -4.91
CA GLN A 107 -2.58 -8.06 -3.97
C GLN A 107 -1.74 -8.24 -2.70
N LEU A 108 -0.43 -8.51 -2.84
CA LEU A 108 0.48 -8.64 -1.70
C LEU A 108 0.54 -7.34 -0.87
N SER A 109 0.50 -6.17 -1.52
CA SER A 109 0.49 -4.88 -0.83
C SER A 109 -0.77 -4.69 0.02
N TYR A 110 -1.93 -5.17 -0.44
CA TYR A 110 -3.16 -5.15 0.34
C TYR A 110 -3.10 -6.10 1.52
N GLU A 111 -2.58 -7.32 1.33
CA GLU A 111 -2.39 -8.30 2.39
C GLU A 111 -1.44 -7.77 3.48
N MET A 112 -0.30 -7.19 3.10
CA MET A 112 0.65 -6.60 4.04
C MET A 112 0.06 -5.40 4.80
N ARG A 113 -0.72 -4.55 4.12
CA ARG A 113 -1.41 -3.42 4.77
C ARG A 113 -2.49 -3.89 5.73
N ALA A 114 -3.25 -4.92 5.35
CA ALA A 114 -4.26 -5.52 6.22
C ALA A 114 -3.63 -6.17 7.46
N ALA A 115 -2.53 -6.91 7.30
CA ALA A 115 -1.78 -7.50 8.40
C ALA A 115 -1.21 -6.43 9.35
N ALA A 116 -0.59 -5.37 8.81
CA ALA A 116 -0.08 -4.26 9.60
C ALA A 116 -1.17 -3.51 10.40
N ASN A 117 -2.41 -3.51 9.90
CA ASN A 117 -3.56 -2.96 10.61
C ASN A 117 -4.14 -3.95 11.64
N ALA A 118 -4.05 -5.26 11.39
CA ALA A 118 -4.53 -6.31 12.31
C ALA A 118 -3.62 -6.46 13.54
N ASP A 119 -2.30 -6.36 13.37
CA ASP A 119 -1.33 -6.35 14.48
C ASP A 119 -1.38 -5.07 15.34
N LYS A 120 -2.20 -4.10 14.93
CA LYS A 120 -2.50 -2.87 15.66
C LYS A 120 -3.95 -2.84 16.13
N ALA A 121 -4.42 -3.94 16.72
CA ALA A 121 -5.67 -3.93 17.47
C ALA A 121 -5.53 -2.96 18.66
N SER A 122 -5.88 -1.70 18.40
CA SER A 122 -5.86 -0.62 19.37
C SER A 122 -7.03 -0.80 20.33
N ASP A 123 -6.75 -1.07 21.60
CA ASP A 123 -7.76 -1.06 22.68
C ASP A 123 -8.22 0.37 23.04
N LEU A 124 -7.97 1.34 22.15
CA LEU A 124 -8.51 2.69 22.26
C LEU A 124 -10.04 2.66 22.34
N GLU A 125 -10.70 1.74 21.63
CA GLU A 125 -12.16 1.62 21.70
C GLU A 125 -12.61 1.22 23.12
N GLY A 126 -11.87 0.31 23.78
CA GLY A 126 -12.11 -0.04 25.18
C GLY A 126 -11.95 1.17 26.11
N CYS A 127 -10.93 2.00 25.90
CA CYS A 127 -10.73 3.23 26.67
C CYS A 127 -11.86 4.25 26.44
N ILE A 128 -12.32 4.40 25.20
CA ILE A 128 -13.45 5.27 24.85
C ILE A 128 -14.73 4.76 25.52
N SER A 129 -15.01 3.46 25.45
CA SER A 129 -16.17 2.86 26.10
C SER A 129 -16.13 3.00 27.62
N ALA A 130 -14.97 2.81 28.25
CA ALA A 130 -14.78 2.96 29.68
C ALA A 130 -15.03 4.41 30.13
N TRP A 131 -14.48 5.38 29.41
CA TRP A 131 -14.73 6.80 29.70
C TRP A 131 -16.22 7.15 29.51
N LYS A 132 -16.85 6.73 28.42
CA LYS A 132 -18.29 6.98 28.19
C LYS A 132 -19.16 6.41 29.33
N ALA A 133 -18.84 5.21 29.82
CA ALA A 133 -19.56 4.60 30.92
C ALA A 133 -19.37 5.37 32.24
N ALA A 134 -18.14 5.80 32.55
CA ALA A 134 -17.85 6.60 33.73
C ALA A 134 -18.52 7.99 33.67
N HIS A 135 -18.49 8.63 32.50
CA HIS A 135 -19.14 9.92 32.27
C HIS A 135 -20.66 9.84 32.40
N ALA A 136 -21.28 8.79 31.85
CA ALA A 136 -22.71 8.55 32.04
C ALA A 136 -23.07 8.35 33.52
N ALA A 137 -22.30 7.53 34.24
CA ALA A 137 -22.51 7.31 35.67
C ALA A 137 -22.37 8.60 36.50
N TRP A 138 -21.44 9.49 36.12
CA TRP A 138 -21.28 10.78 36.77
C TRP A 138 -22.45 11.73 36.47
N ILE A 139 -22.89 11.83 35.21
CA ILE A 139 -24.09 12.62 34.84
C ILE A 139 -25.33 12.10 35.59
N ASP A 140 -25.48 10.79 35.77
CA ASP A 140 -26.60 10.20 36.52
C ASP A 140 -26.62 10.61 38.01
N THR A 141 -25.51 11.15 38.55
CA THR A 141 -25.48 11.73 39.90
C THR A 141 -26.08 13.14 40.01
N GLU A 142 -26.56 13.71 38.89
CA GLU A 142 -27.16 15.04 38.83
C GLU A 142 -28.30 15.19 39.84
N LYS A 143 -28.20 16.21 40.69
CA LYS A 143 -29.27 16.59 41.62
C LYS A 143 -29.58 18.07 41.46
N GLY A 144 -30.75 18.35 40.90
CA GLY A 144 -31.29 19.71 40.80
C GLY A 144 -30.61 20.59 39.73
N GLY A 145 -30.21 20.03 38.59
CA GLY A 145 -29.60 20.79 37.50
C GLY A 145 -28.07 20.95 37.62
N VAL A 146 -27.47 20.37 38.66
CA VAL A 146 -26.04 20.47 38.94
C VAL A 146 -25.47 19.07 39.15
N VAL A 147 -24.42 18.76 38.40
CA VAL A 147 -23.60 17.56 38.60
C VAL A 147 -22.49 17.92 39.60
N SER A 148 -22.45 17.21 40.73
CA SER A 148 -21.44 17.47 41.77
C SER A 148 -20.07 16.94 41.34
N THR A 149 -19.03 17.74 41.48
CA THR A 149 -17.64 17.34 41.20
C THR A 149 -17.00 16.57 42.37
N ASP A 150 -17.57 16.67 43.58
CA ASP A 150 -17.02 16.04 44.79
C ASP A 150 -17.64 14.66 45.04
N THR A 151 -17.84 13.87 43.98
CA THR A 151 -18.43 12.52 44.07
C THR A 151 -17.42 11.45 43.65
N PRO A 152 -17.51 10.23 44.20
CA PRO A 152 -16.70 9.10 43.74
C PRO A 152 -16.84 8.85 42.23
N GLU A 153 -18.01 9.13 41.66
CA GLU A 153 -18.30 9.01 40.23
C GLU A 153 -17.52 10.05 39.40
N ALA A 154 -17.40 11.29 39.88
CA ALA A 154 -16.56 12.31 39.26
C ALA A 154 -15.08 11.88 39.23
N ASP A 155 -14.56 11.36 40.35
CA ASP A 155 -13.19 10.83 40.43
C ASP A 155 -12.96 9.65 39.47
N THR A 156 -13.97 8.82 39.25
CA THR A 156 -13.87 7.70 38.29
C THR A 156 -13.87 8.18 36.84
N GLU A 157 -14.64 9.23 36.53
CA GLU A 157 -14.64 9.86 35.22
C GLU A 157 -13.28 10.49 34.93
N GLU A 158 -12.73 11.25 35.89
CA GLU A 158 -11.43 11.92 35.72
C GLU A 158 -10.29 10.92 35.49
N LYS A 159 -10.30 9.78 36.22
CA LYS A 159 -9.34 8.69 36.00
C LYS A 159 -9.49 8.06 34.62
N ALA A 160 -10.73 7.79 34.18
CA ALA A 160 -10.98 7.23 32.86
C ALA A 160 -10.59 8.20 31.74
N LEU A 161 -10.81 9.50 31.95
CA LEU A 161 -10.42 10.59 31.07
C LEU A 161 -8.90 10.69 30.94
N LEU A 162 -8.15 10.65 32.05
CA LEU A 162 -6.69 10.66 32.04
C LEU A 162 -6.10 9.44 31.30
N VAL A 163 -6.70 8.26 31.52
CA VAL A 163 -6.33 7.03 30.81
C VAL A 163 -6.60 7.19 29.32
N LEU A 164 -7.78 7.66 28.92
CA LEU A 164 -8.12 7.92 27.53
C LEU A 164 -7.15 8.93 26.91
N ALA A 165 -6.90 10.07 27.56
CA ALA A 165 -6.00 11.12 27.10
C ALA A 165 -4.56 10.62 26.94
N SER A 166 -4.09 9.74 27.83
CA SER A 166 -2.74 9.19 27.80
C SER A 166 -2.59 7.94 26.92
N TYR A 167 -3.69 7.30 26.51
CA TYR A 167 -3.64 6.04 25.77
C TYR A 167 -2.91 6.20 24.42
N PRO A 168 -1.82 5.45 24.17
CA PRO A 168 -0.98 5.63 22.99
C PRO A 168 -1.74 5.26 21.71
N CYS A 169 -1.73 6.16 20.73
CA CYS A 169 -2.30 5.90 19.42
C CYS A 169 -1.29 5.12 18.58
N VAL A 170 -1.67 3.91 18.14
CA VAL A 170 -0.78 3.04 17.35
C VAL A 170 -0.94 3.24 15.84
N SER A 171 -1.99 3.95 15.42
CA SER A 171 -2.32 4.22 14.02
C SER A 171 -2.80 5.65 13.78
N LEU A 172 -2.72 6.12 12.53
CA LEU A 172 -3.34 7.38 12.11
C LEU A 172 -4.86 7.39 12.39
N GLY A 173 -5.52 6.23 12.21
CA GLY A 173 -6.94 6.08 12.50
C GLY A 173 -7.26 6.26 13.98
N ASP A 174 -6.36 5.89 14.88
CA ASP A 174 -6.51 6.15 16.32
C ASP A 174 -6.38 7.63 16.64
N ILE A 175 -5.40 8.30 16.05
CA ILE A 175 -5.19 9.74 16.21
C ILE A 175 -6.45 10.49 15.74
N GLN A 176 -6.96 10.15 14.56
CA GLN A 176 -8.18 10.77 14.02
C GLN A 176 -9.40 10.50 14.90
N ARG A 177 -9.61 9.24 15.33
CA ARG A 177 -10.74 8.89 16.21
C ARG A 177 -10.68 9.62 17.54
N LYS A 178 -9.52 9.64 18.20
CA LYS A 178 -9.31 10.32 19.48
C LYS A 178 -9.45 11.83 19.34
N ALA A 179 -8.83 12.44 18.32
CA ALA A 179 -8.96 13.87 18.05
C ALA A 179 -10.42 14.26 17.78
N ASN A 180 -11.13 13.51 16.94
CA ASN A 180 -12.54 13.75 16.67
C ASN A 180 -13.39 13.63 17.93
N LEU A 181 -13.11 12.66 18.81
CA LEU A 181 -13.82 12.51 20.07
C LEU A 181 -13.65 13.74 20.98
N PHE A 182 -12.42 14.23 21.16
CA PHE A 182 -12.14 15.42 21.98
C PHE A 182 -12.70 16.71 21.36
N LEU A 183 -12.81 16.80 20.03
CA LEU A 183 -13.35 17.98 19.35
C LEU A 183 -14.88 18.00 19.27
N SER A 184 -15.53 16.83 19.18
CA SER A 184 -16.98 16.74 18.94
C SER A 184 -17.82 16.59 20.20
N ASN A 185 -17.23 16.16 21.32
CA ASN A 185 -17.93 16.05 22.59
C ASN A 185 -17.74 17.33 23.41
N GLU A 186 -18.84 17.97 23.83
CA GLU A 186 -18.80 19.28 24.53
C GLU A 186 -18.00 19.23 25.84
N HIS A 187 -18.18 18.18 26.65
CA HIS A 187 -17.44 18.00 27.90
C HIS A 187 -15.94 17.85 27.63
N LEU A 188 -15.57 16.92 26.73
CA LEU A 188 -14.17 16.69 26.37
C LEU A 188 -13.50 17.91 25.74
N CYS A 189 -14.23 18.67 24.91
CA CYS A 189 -13.75 19.90 24.30
C CYS A 189 -13.45 20.97 25.37
N GLY A 190 -14.30 21.06 26.40
CA GLY A 190 -14.12 21.96 27.54
C GLY A 190 -12.88 21.63 28.38
N VAL A 191 -12.55 20.35 28.56
CA VAL A 191 -11.40 19.90 29.38
C VAL A 191 -10.15 19.56 28.56
N ALA A 192 -10.20 19.64 27.23
CA ALA A 192 -9.10 19.23 26.35
C ALA A 192 -7.79 20.00 26.62
N SER A 193 -7.87 21.27 27.02
CA SER A 193 -6.70 22.08 27.36
C SER A 193 -5.91 21.50 28.53
N ASP A 194 -6.61 20.95 29.51
CA ASP A 194 -6.03 20.48 30.77
C ASP A 194 -5.25 19.18 30.55
N TYR A 195 -5.65 18.41 29.53
CA TYR A 195 -5.02 17.15 29.13
C TYR A 195 -4.16 17.27 27.87
N ALA A 196 -3.92 18.48 27.34
CA ALA A 196 -3.25 18.68 26.05
C ALA A 196 -1.88 18.00 25.96
N LEU A 197 -1.08 18.03 27.03
CA LEU A 197 0.23 17.36 27.08
C LEU A 197 0.11 15.84 26.98
N HIS A 198 -0.90 15.24 27.63
CA HIS A 198 -1.16 13.79 27.58
C HIS A 198 -1.62 13.38 26.18
N ILE A 199 -2.53 14.15 25.59
CA ILE A 199 -3.05 13.92 24.24
C ILE A 199 -1.92 14.00 23.20
N LEU A 200 -1.11 15.06 23.23
CA LEU A 200 -0.02 15.24 22.27
C LEU A 200 1.05 14.13 22.40
N ARG A 201 1.40 13.73 23.62
CA ARG A 201 2.33 12.61 23.85
C ARG A 201 1.76 11.28 23.39
N SER A 202 0.46 11.08 23.54
CA SER A 202 -0.20 9.86 23.08
C SER A 202 -0.18 9.71 21.56
N PHE A 203 -0.11 10.81 20.82
CA PHE A 203 -0.01 10.81 19.35
C PHE A 203 1.41 10.56 18.84
N SER A 204 2.44 10.90 19.63
CA SER A 204 3.83 10.69 19.23
C SER A 204 4.32 9.25 19.40
N GLY A 205 3.47 8.33 19.89
CA GLY A 205 3.79 6.91 20.06
C GLY A 205 4.92 6.65 21.06
N GLY A 206 5.26 7.63 21.90
CA GLY A 206 6.35 7.52 22.85
C GLY A 206 5.98 6.57 23.98
N GLU A 207 6.68 5.44 24.08
CA GLU A 207 6.74 4.64 25.30
C GLU A 207 7.07 5.57 26.47
N VAL A 208 6.21 5.61 27.47
CA VAL A 208 6.58 6.15 28.77
C VAL A 208 7.63 5.20 29.30
N ALA A 209 8.89 5.62 29.25
CA ALA A 209 9.96 5.00 30.04
C ALA A 209 9.44 4.88 31.48
N ARG A 210 9.22 3.63 31.91
CA ARG A 210 8.95 3.30 33.30
C ARG A 210 10.23 3.41 34.12
#